data_AF-A0A6A6SN93-F1
#
_entry.id   AF-A0A6A6SN93-F1
#
_cell.length_a   1.000
_cell.length_b   1.000
_cell.length_c   1.000
_cell.angle_alpha   90.00
_cell.angle_beta   90.00
_cell.angle_gamma   90.00
#
_symmetry.space_group_name_H-M   'P 1'
#
loop_
_entity.id
_entity.type
_entity.pdbx_description
1 polymer ?
#
loop_
_entity_poly.entity_id
_entity_poly.type
_entity_poly.pdbx_seq_one_letter_code
_entity_poly.pdbx_strand_id
1 'polypeptide(L)'
;MFIDTDAANQGTKFQITAASPKALDGPSKDVSPEMESFLGQEAPPSYLEATTPRPWIGRPSGDEEARLLSFDGRTSPPPVDGSWKDFYYRRRGFREHWTRRRMLRWGIVSLIIILLLVILIVVSSRKPPATTIAAPPQPAQSATPSHTPENYPIRWPARCGKDYNVKTEEFSYGSPSEFQVKESMSPFDTFKTVSGWIHVVRAPSSQAAGTIQVKFAYAVSSAVDVNSIAYKSSATGLTIGHTTSTGVMNALQQKKNCLGMSVVVYVAPGAQLDTLNVAAVHLGMQVHAGVDFSVANETAISLTSGTLDASSFKSRVTKLETISGSISGKYPLLDSLSVSTMSGSVYITVAPEENAEGNPQPALFSAQSVSGSIRADFERKRIPERDYQITIDTKAGSVGGELIHGSKTTLSSLSGSITADVLPLGFGDETSTLETSTRAGLTEVTVQPPYKKAEAGMSKLVSSHKSISGNINLTYPQEWEGRVDGSSVIGEIHLEGKDLELLEEVKDPGSFRVAAKKGEGKSRMDFETVDGACDVRVGKL
;
A
#
# COMPACT_ATOMS: atom_id res chain seq x y z
N MET A 1 -29.49 -2.39 41.78
CA MET A 1 -28.88 -3.14 42.90
C MET A 1 -27.58 -2.42 43.22
N PHE A 2 -27.55 -1.63 44.29
CA PHE A 2 -26.38 -0.83 44.66
C PHE A 2 -25.41 -1.69 45.46
N ILE A 3 -24.17 -1.80 45.01
CA ILE A 3 -23.06 -2.37 45.78
C ILE A 3 -22.20 -1.20 46.22
N ASP A 4 -22.13 -1.03 47.53
CA ASP A 4 -21.29 -0.05 48.21
C ASP A 4 -19.83 -0.54 48.17
N THR A 5 -19.04 0.09 47.31
CA THR A 5 -17.63 -0.27 47.03
C THR A 5 -16.66 0.17 48.13
N ASP A 6 -17.08 1.04 49.04
CA ASP A 6 -16.20 1.58 50.08
C ASP A 6 -16.02 0.61 51.27
N ALA A 7 -16.98 -0.31 51.46
CA ALA A 7 -16.87 -1.39 52.44
C ALA A 7 -15.97 -2.55 51.98
N ALA A 8 -15.78 -2.76 50.67
CA ALA A 8 -15.00 -3.87 50.14
C ALA A 8 -13.47 -3.63 50.18
N ASN A 9 -13.04 -2.36 50.21
CA ASN A 9 -11.62 -1.99 50.14
C ASN A 9 -10.92 -1.79 51.49
N GLN A 10 -11.61 -1.98 52.62
CA GLN A 10 -11.02 -1.81 53.96
C GLN A 10 -10.30 -3.05 54.51
N GLY A 11 -10.25 -4.15 53.78
CA GLY A 11 -9.76 -5.43 54.30
C GLY A 11 -8.72 -6.12 53.44
N THR A 12 -7.53 -5.55 53.25
CA THR A 12 -6.26 -6.30 53.06
C THR A 12 -5.05 -5.37 52.89
N LYS A 13 -4.34 -5.08 53.99
CA LYS A 13 -2.97 -4.56 53.95
C LYS A 13 -2.01 -5.74 53.87
N PHE A 14 -1.44 -6.01 52.69
CA PHE A 14 -0.28 -6.91 52.59
C PHE A 14 1.00 -6.10 52.83
N GLN A 15 1.70 -6.40 53.92
CA GLN A 15 3.05 -5.93 54.19
C GLN A 15 4.05 -6.76 53.36
N ILE A 16 4.71 -6.13 52.40
CA ILE A 16 5.87 -6.72 51.71
C ILE A 16 7.09 -6.47 52.59
N THR A 17 7.64 -7.53 53.17
CA THR A 17 8.92 -7.50 53.90
C THR A 17 9.99 -8.12 53.01
N ALA A 18 10.91 -7.29 52.52
CA ALA A 18 12.12 -7.75 51.83
C ALA A 18 13.11 -8.31 52.86
N ALA A 19 13.59 -9.54 52.64
CA ALA A 19 14.71 -10.11 53.37
C ALA A 19 15.61 -10.88 52.39
N SER A 20 16.82 -10.34 52.16
CA SER A 20 17.99 -11.11 51.73
C SER A 20 18.75 -11.51 53.00
N PRO A 21 19.27 -12.75 53.10
CA PRO A 21 20.73 -12.85 53.04
C PRO A 21 21.34 -14.20 52.57
N LYS A 22 22.59 -14.05 52.08
CA LYS A 22 23.80 -14.86 52.28
C LYS A 22 24.07 -16.13 51.44
N ALA A 23 25.20 -16.01 50.75
CA ALA A 23 26.03 -17.03 50.13
C ALA A 23 26.67 -17.99 51.15
N LEU A 24 26.92 -19.23 50.71
CA LEU A 24 27.92 -20.15 51.24
C LEU A 24 28.32 -21.18 50.15
N ASP A 25 29.58 -21.07 49.77
CA ASP A 25 30.57 -22.04 49.25
C ASP A 25 30.20 -23.49 48.88
N GLY A 26 30.80 -23.96 47.76
CA GLY A 26 31.29 -25.34 47.65
C GLY A 26 30.97 -26.07 46.33
N PRO A 27 31.96 -26.58 45.56
CA PRO A 27 31.75 -27.07 44.20
C PRO A 27 31.56 -28.60 44.14
N SER A 28 30.49 -29.07 43.49
CA SER A 28 30.36 -30.48 43.08
C SER A 28 30.39 -30.60 41.56
N LYS A 29 31.37 -31.38 41.10
CA LYS A 29 31.56 -31.84 39.73
C LYS A 29 30.37 -32.72 39.34
N ASP A 30 29.63 -32.36 38.30
CA ASP A 30 28.76 -33.29 37.61
C ASP A 30 29.44 -33.81 36.34
N VAL A 31 29.65 -35.11 36.39
CA VAL A 31 30.23 -35.99 35.39
C VAL A 31 29.14 -36.28 34.36
N SER A 32 29.45 -36.01 33.11
CA SER A 32 28.71 -36.47 31.93
C SER A 32 28.63 -38.00 31.89
N PRO A 33 27.44 -38.62 31.73
CA PRO A 33 27.36 -40.05 31.48
C PRO A 33 27.66 -40.32 30.02
N GLU A 34 28.77 -41.03 29.79
CA GLU A 34 29.13 -41.63 28.52
C GLU A 34 28.20 -42.78 28.15
N MET A 35 28.13 -42.99 26.83
CA MET A 35 27.41 -43.98 26.06
C MET A 35 27.46 -45.41 26.62
N GLU A 36 26.28 -45.99 26.88
CA GLU A 36 26.10 -47.43 26.81
C GLU A 36 25.71 -47.84 25.38
N SER A 37 26.47 -48.79 24.86
CA SER A 37 26.33 -49.42 23.55
C SER A 37 25.08 -50.30 23.47
N PHE A 38 24.06 -49.83 22.76
CA PHE A 38 22.95 -50.68 22.29
C PHE A 38 23.32 -51.35 20.96
N LEU A 39 23.90 -52.54 21.08
CA LEU A 39 24.02 -53.50 19.98
C LEU A 39 22.67 -54.19 19.79
N GLY A 40 22.07 -54.09 18.59
CA GLY A 40 21.01 -55.01 18.16
C GLY A 40 19.67 -54.43 17.70
N GLN A 41 19.60 -53.16 17.25
CA GLN A 41 18.42 -52.67 16.53
C GLN A 41 18.75 -52.30 15.08
N GLU A 42 17.96 -52.82 14.15
CA GLU A 42 18.01 -52.44 12.74
C GLU A 42 17.70 -50.94 12.58
N ALA A 43 18.48 -50.28 11.71
CA ALA A 43 18.36 -48.85 11.47
C ALA A 43 16.98 -48.50 10.87
N PRO A 44 16.31 -47.42 11.32
CA PRO A 44 15.12 -46.93 10.65
C PRO A 44 15.47 -46.43 9.23
N PRO A 45 14.59 -46.62 8.24
CA PRO A 45 14.88 -46.31 6.85
C PRO A 45 15.15 -44.81 6.65
N SER A 46 16.13 -44.51 5.79
CA SER A 46 16.44 -43.13 5.42
C SER A 46 15.28 -42.50 4.65
N TYR A 47 15.04 -41.21 4.88
CA TYR A 47 13.93 -40.42 4.32
C TYR A 47 13.86 -40.39 2.77
N LEU A 48 14.86 -40.94 2.07
CA LEU A 48 14.90 -41.05 0.60
C LEU A 48 14.24 -42.31 0.03
N GLU A 49 13.82 -43.27 0.86
CA GLU A 49 13.16 -44.51 0.40
C GLU A 49 11.62 -44.50 0.50
N ALA A 50 11.01 -43.40 0.97
CA ALA A 50 9.56 -43.33 1.20
C ALA A 50 8.75 -42.63 0.08
N THR A 51 9.36 -42.09 -0.99
CA THR A 51 8.59 -41.32 -2.01
C THR A 51 8.98 -41.50 -3.47
N THR A 52 9.71 -42.56 -3.86
CA THR A 52 9.87 -42.88 -5.28
C THR A 52 8.95 -44.04 -5.69
N PRO A 53 8.02 -43.85 -6.65
CA PRO A 53 7.30 -44.97 -7.26
C PRO A 53 8.29 -45.84 -8.02
N ARG A 54 8.29 -47.15 -7.74
CA ARG A 54 9.13 -48.11 -8.46
C ARG A 54 8.78 -48.15 -9.96
N PRO A 55 9.78 -48.27 -10.85
CA PRO A 55 9.59 -48.38 -12.29
C PRO A 55 9.17 -49.80 -12.68
N TRP A 56 8.14 -49.93 -13.51
CA TRP A 56 7.83 -51.20 -14.16
C TRP A 56 8.79 -51.44 -15.32
N ILE A 57 9.31 -52.66 -15.33
CA ILE A 57 10.31 -53.22 -16.24
C ILE A 57 9.72 -53.43 -17.64
N GLY A 58 10.51 -53.11 -18.68
CA GLY A 58 10.21 -53.27 -20.11
C GLY A 58 10.00 -54.72 -20.57
N ARG A 59 9.51 -55.00 -21.78
CA ARG A 59 10.10 -54.78 -23.13
C ARG A 59 9.09 -55.35 -24.19
N PRO A 60 9.41 -55.48 -25.50
CA PRO A 60 9.82 -54.49 -26.51
C PRO A 60 9.03 -54.63 -27.85
N SER A 61 9.26 -53.70 -28.80
CA SER A 61 9.20 -53.86 -30.28
C SER A 61 7.88 -54.35 -30.90
N GLY A 62 7.17 -53.65 -31.78
CA GLY A 62 7.57 -52.79 -32.89
C GLY A 62 6.43 -52.87 -33.93
N ASP A 63 6.31 -51.85 -34.77
CA ASP A 63 5.45 -51.76 -35.97
C ASP A 63 3.93 -51.96 -35.78
N GLU A 64 3.15 -50.90 -35.99
CA GLU A 64 2.28 -50.83 -37.17
C GLU A 64 1.49 -49.51 -37.21
N GLU A 65 1.36 -49.05 -38.45
CA GLU A 65 0.73 -47.83 -38.89
C GLU A 65 -0.81 -47.91 -38.87
N ALA A 66 -1.43 -46.72 -38.96
CA ALA A 66 -2.69 -46.45 -39.64
C ALA A 66 -4.06 -46.83 -39.01
N ARG A 67 -5.01 -45.90 -39.26
CA ARG A 67 -6.50 -45.91 -39.16
C ARG A 67 -7.04 -45.23 -37.90
N LEU A 68 -7.57 -43.99 -37.92
CA LEU A 68 -8.55 -43.32 -38.79
C LEU A 68 -9.88 -44.08 -39.01
N LEU A 69 -10.96 -43.42 -38.55
CA LEU A 69 -12.40 -43.63 -38.78
C LEU A 69 -13.00 -44.82 -37.99
N SER A 70 -14.24 -44.81 -37.47
CA SER A 70 -15.45 -44.05 -37.82
C SER A 70 -16.50 -44.15 -36.70
N PHE A 71 -17.33 -43.11 -36.67
CA PHE A 71 -18.61 -42.97 -35.99
C PHE A 71 -19.68 -43.80 -36.71
N ASP A 72 -20.53 -44.54 -35.97
CA ASP A 72 -21.90 -44.97 -36.33
C ASP A 72 -22.51 -45.53 -35.03
N GLY A 73 -23.69 -45.16 -34.54
CA GLY A 73 -24.91 -44.84 -35.27
C GLY A 73 -25.90 -46.00 -35.13
N ARG A 74 -26.57 -46.14 -33.98
CA ARG A 74 -27.80 -46.97 -33.85
C ARG A 74 -28.81 -46.39 -32.87
N THR A 75 -30.06 -46.53 -33.30
CA THR A 75 -31.30 -45.87 -32.87
C THR A 75 -32.33 -46.87 -32.32
N SER A 76 -33.17 -46.39 -31.39
CA SER A 76 -34.59 -46.77 -31.09
C SER A 76 -34.87 -48.05 -30.28
N PRO A 77 -36.07 -48.26 -29.66
CA PRO A 77 -37.28 -47.42 -29.45
C PRO A 77 -37.93 -47.48 -28.01
N PRO A 78 -39.08 -46.80 -27.74
CA PRO A 78 -39.82 -46.69 -26.45
C PRO A 78 -41.16 -47.51 -26.44
N PRO A 79 -42.25 -47.21 -25.66
CA PRO A 79 -42.52 -46.85 -24.24
C PRO A 79 -43.61 -47.77 -23.55
N VAL A 80 -44.09 -47.39 -22.33
CA VAL A 80 -45.50 -47.42 -21.81
C VAL A 80 -45.77 -48.13 -20.45
N ASP A 81 -46.40 -47.34 -19.55
CA ASP A 81 -47.34 -47.52 -18.40
C ASP A 81 -47.22 -48.63 -17.34
N GLY A 82 -47.44 -48.22 -16.07
CA GLY A 82 -47.79 -49.12 -14.97
C GLY A 82 -47.85 -48.46 -13.58
N SER A 83 -49.07 -48.24 -13.08
CA SER A 83 -49.43 -47.74 -11.75
C SER A 83 -49.11 -48.71 -10.61
N TRP A 84 -48.66 -48.22 -9.45
CA TRP A 84 -48.92 -48.84 -8.13
C TRP A 84 -49.01 -47.78 -7.02
N LYS A 85 -50.12 -47.81 -6.28
CA LYS A 85 -50.33 -47.18 -4.97
C LYS A 85 -49.89 -48.18 -3.89
N ASP A 86 -49.20 -47.73 -2.84
CA ASP A 86 -49.74 -47.68 -1.46
C ASP A 86 -48.71 -47.26 -0.39
N PHE A 87 -49.28 -46.86 0.75
CA PHE A 87 -48.81 -46.08 1.90
C PHE A 87 -47.66 -46.66 2.76
N TYR A 88 -46.86 -45.78 3.40
CA TYR A 88 -46.85 -45.50 4.86
C TYR A 88 -45.62 -44.64 5.31
N TYR A 89 -45.92 -43.54 6.01
CA TYR A 89 -45.13 -42.61 6.85
C TYR A 89 -43.58 -42.74 6.99
N ARG A 90 -42.83 -41.69 6.63
CA ARG A 90 -41.94 -40.93 7.56
C ARG A 90 -41.19 -39.75 6.90
N ARG A 91 -41.04 -38.70 7.71
CA ARG A 91 -40.09 -37.55 7.66
C ARG A 91 -40.37 -36.38 6.70
N ARG A 92 -40.61 -35.23 7.33
CA ARG A 92 -40.38 -33.87 6.82
C ARG A 92 -39.00 -33.80 6.12
N GLY A 93 -39.03 -33.44 4.84
CA GLY A 93 -37.88 -33.07 4.04
C GLY A 93 -38.06 -31.66 3.51
N PHE A 94 -37.17 -30.77 3.94
CA PHE A 94 -37.07 -29.38 3.53
C PHE A 94 -36.39 -29.34 2.16
N ARG A 95 -37.14 -29.43 1.05
CA ARG A 95 -36.60 -29.19 -0.30
C ARG A 95 -37.72 -29.16 -1.34
N GLU A 96 -38.12 -27.96 -1.74
CA GLU A 96 -38.34 -27.57 -3.14
C GLU A 96 -38.82 -26.12 -3.23
N HIS A 97 -37.89 -25.20 -3.48
CA HIS A 97 -38.21 -23.95 -4.19
C HIS A 97 -36.93 -23.33 -4.75
N TRP A 98 -36.33 -23.95 -5.78
CA TRP A 98 -35.21 -23.35 -6.49
C TRP A 98 -35.43 -23.39 -7.99
N THR A 99 -35.86 -22.24 -8.51
CA THR A 99 -36.00 -21.96 -9.94
C THR A 99 -34.61 -21.79 -10.57
N ARG A 100 -34.49 -22.29 -11.82
CA ARG A 100 -33.28 -22.35 -12.67
C ARG A 100 -32.45 -21.05 -12.76
N ARG A 101 -32.99 -19.88 -12.41
CA ARG A 101 -32.27 -18.59 -12.45
C ARG A 101 -31.35 -18.36 -11.24
N ARG A 102 -31.58 -19.00 -10.09
CA ARG A 102 -30.64 -18.95 -8.96
C ARG A 102 -29.44 -19.88 -9.17
N MET A 103 -29.63 -21.08 -9.75
CA MET A 103 -28.54 -22.03 -10.00
C MET A 103 -27.43 -21.46 -10.91
N LEU A 104 -27.76 -20.59 -11.88
CA LEU A 104 -26.74 -19.95 -12.73
C LEU A 104 -25.92 -18.89 -11.96
N ARG A 105 -26.57 -18.14 -11.06
CA ARG A 105 -25.88 -17.14 -10.21
C ARG A 105 -25.00 -17.80 -9.16
N TRP A 106 -25.49 -18.88 -8.55
CA TRP A 106 -24.70 -19.66 -7.59
C TRP A 106 -23.59 -20.44 -8.28
N GLY A 107 -23.79 -20.95 -9.50
CA GLY A 107 -22.73 -21.59 -10.28
C GLY A 107 -21.56 -20.66 -10.61
N ILE A 108 -21.84 -19.40 -10.94
CA ILE A 108 -20.80 -18.37 -11.18
C ILE A 108 -20.07 -18.02 -9.88
N VAL A 109 -20.79 -17.89 -8.76
CA VAL A 109 -20.19 -17.63 -7.45
C VAL A 109 -19.31 -18.80 -6.99
N SER A 110 -19.75 -20.05 -7.19
CA SER A 110 -18.95 -21.25 -6.90
C SER A 110 -17.68 -21.31 -7.75
N LEU A 111 -17.75 -20.94 -9.03
CA LEU A 111 -16.59 -20.87 -9.92
C LEU A 111 -15.58 -19.82 -9.47
N ILE A 112 -16.05 -18.65 -9.00
CA ILE A 112 -15.19 -17.59 -8.44
C ILE A 112 -14.54 -18.03 -7.13
N ILE A 113 -15.27 -18.74 -6.25
CA ILE A 113 -14.73 -19.28 -5.00
C ILE A 113 -13.67 -20.37 -5.27
N ILE A 114 -13.91 -21.25 -6.25
CA ILE A 114 -12.93 -22.26 -6.66
C ILE A 114 -11.69 -21.58 -7.26
N LEU A 115 -11.85 -20.53 -8.05
CA LEU A 115 -10.73 -19.77 -8.61
C LEU A 115 -9.91 -19.05 -7.50
N LEU A 116 -10.59 -18.51 -6.48
CA LEU A 116 -9.96 -17.92 -5.30
C LEU A 116 -9.21 -18.95 -4.45
N LEU A 117 -9.77 -20.16 -4.29
CA LEU A 117 -9.09 -21.25 -3.59
C LEU A 117 -7.85 -21.74 -4.35
N VAL A 118 -7.91 -21.80 -5.69
CA VAL A 118 -6.72 -22.11 -6.51
C VAL A 118 -5.65 -21.02 -6.37
N ILE A 119 -6.04 -19.74 -6.31
CA ILE A 119 -5.10 -18.63 -6.07
C ILE A 119 -4.49 -18.73 -4.67
N LEU A 120 -5.27 -19.07 -3.63
CA LEU A 120 -4.76 -19.28 -2.26
C LEU A 120 -3.79 -20.47 -2.16
N ILE A 121 -3.99 -21.54 -2.94
CA ILE A 121 -3.06 -22.68 -3.01
C ILE A 121 -1.76 -22.30 -3.74
N VAL A 122 -1.82 -21.41 -4.74
CA VAL A 122 -0.63 -20.87 -5.43
C VAL A 122 0.13 -19.85 -4.57
N VAL A 123 -0.55 -19.15 -3.66
CA VAL A 123 0.07 -18.15 -2.75
C VAL A 123 0.65 -18.81 -1.49
N SER A 124 0.04 -19.88 -0.98
CA SER A 124 0.54 -20.61 0.22
C SER A 124 1.77 -21.48 -0.03
N SER A 125 2.19 -21.65 -1.29
CA SER A 125 3.40 -22.41 -1.66
C SER A 125 4.70 -21.57 -1.68
N ARG A 126 4.68 -20.33 -1.18
CA ARG A 126 5.91 -19.52 -0.98
C ARG A 126 6.19 -19.33 0.51
N LYS A 127 7.09 -20.16 1.05
CA LYS A 127 7.70 -19.92 2.38
C LYS A 127 8.50 -18.60 2.37
N PRO A 128 8.38 -17.74 3.38
CA PRO A 128 9.33 -16.64 3.58
C PRO A 128 10.66 -17.16 4.14
N PRO A 129 11.83 -16.64 3.72
CA PRO A 129 13.08 -16.91 4.41
C PRO A 129 13.16 -16.09 5.70
N ALA A 130 13.53 -16.76 6.79
CA ALA A 130 13.91 -16.13 8.04
C ALA A 130 15.17 -15.27 7.82
N THR A 131 15.13 -14.00 8.24
CA THR A 131 16.31 -13.13 8.24
C THR A 131 16.70 -12.80 9.67
N THR A 132 17.93 -13.16 9.97
CA THR A 132 18.70 -12.99 11.18
C THR A 132 18.79 -11.52 11.62
N ILE A 133 18.60 -11.28 12.91
CA ILE A 133 18.78 -9.97 13.56
C ILE A 133 20.29 -9.69 13.66
N ALA A 134 20.75 -8.58 13.09
CA ALA A 134 22.06 -7.99 13.36
C ALA A 134 21.89 -6.73 14.22
N ALA A 135 22.81 -6.57 15.18
CA ALA A 135 22.86 -5.55 16.24
C ALA A 135 22.98 -4.10 15.71
N PRO A 136 22.65 -3.08 16.55
CA PRO A 136 22.64 -1.67 16.13
C PRO A 136 24.06 -1.08 16.04
N PRO A 137 24.37 -0.21 15.05
CA PRO A 137 25.61 0.53 15.03
C PRO A 137 25.55 1.78 15.92
N GLN A 138 26.68 2.04 16.59
CA GLN A 138 27.00 3.25 17.35
C GLN A 138 26.93 4.53 16.47
N PRO A 139 26.80 5.73 17.10
CA PRO A 139 26.59 6.99 16.39
C PRO A 139 27.86 7.46 15.68
N ALA A 140 27.74 7.70 14.37
CA ALA A 140 28.77 8.34 13.58
C ALA A 140 28.85 9.84 13.91
N GLN A 141 30.08 10.29 14.14
CA GLN A 141 30.47 11.67 14.34
C GLN A 141 30.17 12.51 13.09
N SER A 142 29.83 13.78 13.33
CA SER A 142 29.60 14.82 12.35
C SER A 142 30.75 14.95 11.36
N ALA A 143 30.48 14.74 10.07
CA ALA A 143 31.39 15.07 8.99
C ALA A 143 30.82 16.27 8.20
N THR A 144 31.57 17.36 8.23
CA THR A 144 31.43 18.55 7.39
C THR A 144 31.51 18.17 5.90
N PRO A 145 30.68 18.75 5.00
CA PRO A 145 30.61 18.31 3.62
C PRO A 145 31.77 18.85 2.77
N SER A 146 32.63 17.95 2.30
CA SER A 146 33.51 18.18 1.15
C SER A 146 32.81 17.65 -0.11
N HIS A 147 32.14 18.52 -0.87
CA HIS A 147 31.42 18.13 -2.08
C HIS A 147 32.36 17.97 -3.28
N THR A 148 32.73 16.74 -3.61
CA THR A 148 33.04 16.34 -4.99
C THR A 148 31.75 16.35 -5.82
N PRO A 149 31.78 16.70 -7.13
CA PRO A 149 30.59 16.66 -7.98
C PRO A 149 30.05 15.23 -8.05
N GLU A 150 28.83 14.99 -7.57
CA GLU A 150 28.14 13.72 -7.76
C GLU A 150 27.89 13.51 -9.25
N ASN A 151 28.44 12.42 -9.80
CA ASN A 151 28.21 12.03 -11.18
C ASN A 151 27.03 11.04 -11.22
N TYR A 152 26.04 11.28 -12.08
CA TYR A 152 24.86 10.42 -12.22
C TYR A 152 24.95 9.61 -13.53
N PRO A 153 25.68 8.47 -13.53
CA PRO A 153 25.93 7.70 -14.74
C PRO A 153 24.68 7.00 -15.26
N ILE A 154 24.70 6.66 -16.55
CA ILE A 154 23.66 5.87 -17.18
C ILE A 154 23.63 4.47 -16.56
N ARG A 155 22.47 4.07 -16.03
CA ARG A 155 22.26 2.71 -15.49
C ARG A 155 22.01 1.73 -16.62
N TRP A 156 23.10 1.26 -17.24
CA TRP A 156 23.05 0.31 -18.34
C TRP A 156 22.59 -1.09 -17.88
N PRO A 157 21.54 -1.69 -18.46
CA PRO A 157 21.09 -3.00 -18.03
C PRO A 157 22.12 -4.09 -18.35
N ALA A 158 22.44 -4.95 -17.37
CA ALA A 158 23.43 -6.03 -17.54
C ALA A 158 23.11 -6.99 -18.71
N ARG A 159 21.82 -7.17 -19.03
CA ARG A 159 21.35 -7.99 -20.16
C ARG A 159 21.68 -7.43 -21.55
N CYS A 160 22.18 -6.21 -21.63
CA CYS A 160 22.45 -5.48 -22.87
C CYS A 160 23.92 -5.56 -23.32
N GLY A 161 24.75 -6.36 -22.65
CA GLY A 161 26.18 -6.49 -22.94
C GLY A 161 27.01 -5.34 -22.37
N LYS A 162 28.32 -5.35 -22.64
CA LYS A 162 29.26 -4.33 -22.17
C LYS A 162 29.62 -3.28 -23.23
N ASP A 163 29.34 -3.57 -24.49
CA ASP A 163 29.67 -2.69 -25.61
C ASP A 163 28.49 -1.77 -25.92
N TYR A 164 28.70 -0.47 -25.72
CA TYR A 164 27.71 0.55 -26.00
C TYR A 164 28.39 1.85 -26.44
N ASN A 165 27.70 2.59 -27.30
CA ASN A 165 28.11 3.93 -27.71
C ASN A 165 27.40 4.93 -26.80
N VAL A 166 28.12 5.94 -26.32
CA VAL A 166 27.59 7.00 -25.45
C VAL A 166 27.61 8.33 -26.17
N LYS A 167 26.57 9.12 -25.98
CA LYS A 167 26.56 10.54 -26.33
C LYS A 167 26.00 11.35 -25.17
N THR A 168 26.54 12.54 -25.00
CA THR A 168 26.17 13.47 -23.94
C THR A 168 25.96 14.85 -24.57
N GLU A 169 24.89 15.50 -24.16
CA GLU A 169 24.47 16.82 -24.61
C GLU A 169 24.14 17.66 -23.38
N GLU A 170 24.49 18.94 -23.42
CA GLU A 170 24.24 19.88 -22.32
C GLU A 170 23.44 21.07 -22.84
N PHE A 171 22.39 21.43 -22.10
CA PHE A 171 21.47 22.49 -22.44
C PHE A 171 21.35 23.47 -21.28
N SER A 172 21.38 24.77 -21.58
CA SER A 172 21.16 25.83 -20.60
C SER A 172 19.82 26.50 -20.87
N TYR A 173 18.94 26.55 -19.86
CA TYR A 173 17.60 27.12 -19.98
C TYR A 173 17.47 28.48 -19.29
N GLY A 174 18.53 28.96 -18.60
CA GLY A 174 18.46 30.20 -17.83
C GLY A 174 17.43 30.08 -16.70
N SER A 175 16.57 31.08 -16.55
CA SER A 175 15.50 31.11 -15.53
C SER A 175 14.12 31.04 -16.20
N PRO A 176 13.71 29.86 -16.68
CA PRO A 176 12.42 29.73 -17.35
C PRO A 176 11.27 29.86 -16.35
N SER A 177 10.14 30.42 -16.74
CA SER A 177 8.91 30.37 -15.93
C SER A 177 8.30 28.97 -15.94
N GLU A 178 8.39 28.27 -17.07
CA GLU A 178 7.87 26.91 -17.24
C GLU A 178 9.01 25.98 -17.64
N PHE A 179 9.12 24.85 -16.97
CA PHE A 179 10.13 23.85 -17.30
C PHE A 179 9.50 22.47 -17.53
N GLN A 180 9.80 21.86 -18.69
CA GLN A 180 9.29 20.56 -19.07
C GLN A 180 10.36 19.54 -19.45
N VAL A 181 10.19 18.29 -19.00
CA VAL A 181 10.96 17.14 -19.48
C VAL A 181 9.97 16.09 -19.96
N LYS A 182 9.99 15.79 -21.26
CA LYS A 182 9.12 14.80 -21.88
C LYS A 182 9.93 13.70 -22.52
N GLU A 183 9.76 12.46 -22.07
CA GLU A 183 10.28 11.27 -22.71
C GLU A 183 9.12 10.42 -23.23
N SER A 184 9.12 10.18 -24.54
CA SER A 184 8.17 9.31 -25.21
C SER A 184 8.86 8.58 -26.36
N MET A 185 9.75 7.65 -26.02
CA MET A 185 10.26 6.69 -27.01
C MET A 185 9.16 5.70 -27.38
N SER A 186 9.05 5.32 -28.65
CA SER A 186 8.03 4.35 -29.06
C SER A 186 8.51 2.93 -28.78
N PRO A 187 7.68 2.01 -28.25
CA PRO A 187 8.04 0.59 -28.18
C PRO A 187 8.21 -0.05 -29.57
N PHE A 188 7.77 0.63 -30.64
CA PHE A 188 8.02 0.23 -32.03
C PHE A 188 9.35 0.78 -32.57
N ASP A 189 10.10 1.57 -31.79
CA ASP A 189 11.47 1.96 -32.11
C ASP A 189 12.41 0.75 -32.08
N THR A 190 13.62 0.93 -32.59
CA THR A 190 14.68 -0.08 -32.79
C THR A 190 15.12 -0.85 -31.53
N PHE A 191 14.59 -0.52 -30.35
CA PHE A 191 15.04 -0.99 -29.05
C PHE A 191 14.07 -2.00 -28.40
N LYS A 192 14.62 -3.04 -27.78
CA LYS A 192 13.89 -4.01 -26.95
C LYS A 192 13.77 -3.58 -25.50
N THR A 193 14.71 -2.76 -25.02
CA THR A 193 14.70 -2.24 -23.66
C THR A 193 15.11 -0.79 -23.70
N VAL A 194 14.24 0.06 -23.18
CA VAL A 194 14.54 1.45 -22.84
C VAL A 194 14.50 1.53 -21.32
N SER A 195 15.52 2.15 -20.73
CA SER A 195 15.60 2.31 -19.28
C SER A 195 16.40 3.54 -18.93
N GLY A 196 16.06 4.20 -17.84
CA GLY A 196 16.83 5.34 -17.38
C GLY A 196 16.18 6.06 -16.24
N TRP A 197 16.80 7.18 -15.88
CA TRP A 197 16.38 8.00 -14.75
C TRP A 197 16.49 9.48 -15.07
N ILE A 198 15.54 10.24 -14.54
CA ILE A 198 15.58 11.69 -14.46
C ILE A 198 16.03 12.04 -13.04
N HIS A 199 17.14 12.74 -12.91
CA HIS A 199 17.70 13.20 -11.64
C HIS A 199 17.54 14.71 -11.54
N VAL A 200 16.87 15.20 -10.50
CA VAL A 200 16.84 16.62 -10.16
C VAL A 200 17.80 16.84 -9.02
N VAL A 201 18.82 17.68 -9.24
CA VAL A 201 20.00 17.78 -8.37
C VAL A 201 20.38 19.24 -8.17
N ARG A 202 21.08 19.51 -7.06
CA ARG A 202 21.61 20.84 -6.80
C ARG A 202 22.67 21.17 -7.84
N ALA A 203 22.59 22.35 -8.44
CA ALA A 203 23.59 22.80 -9.39
C ALA A 203 24.98 22.96 -8.73
N PRO A 204 26.06 22.74 -9.51
CA PRO A 204 27.41 23.08 -9.05
C PRO A 204 27.52 24.58 -8.75
N SER A 205 28.44 24.96 -7.86
CA SER A 205 28.63 26.37 -7.45
C SER A 205 29.06 27.31 -8.58
N SER A 206 29.48 26.77 -9.72
CA SER A 206 29.80 27.52 -10.93
C SER A 206 28.57 28.01 -11.70
N GLN A 207 27.40 27.39 -11.49
CA GLN A 207 26.16 27.76 -12.17
C GLN A 207 25.53 29.00 -11.52
N ALA A 208 25.05 29.94 -12.35
CA ALA A 208 24.41 31.15 -11.87
C ALA A 208 23.14 30.83 -11.06
N ALA A 209 22.95 31.55 -9.95
CA ALA A 209 21.79 31.37 -9.07
C ALA A 209 20.46 31.53 -9.82
N GLY A 210 19.45 30.76 -9.42
CA GLY A 210 18.13 30.77 -10.06
C GLY A 210 18.06 30.23 -11.50
N THR A 211 19.14 29.65 -12.03
CA THR A 211 19.14 29.05 -13.37
C THR A 211 18.99 27.53 -13.37
N ILE A 212 18.55 26.99 -14.51
CA ILE A 212 18.40 25.55 -14.76
C ILE A 212 19.29 25.15 -15.94
N GLN A 213 20.05 24.08 -15.74
CA GLN A 213 20.82 23.41 -16.79
C GLN A 213 20.45 21.93 -16.83
N VAL A 214 20.49 21.32 -18.01
CA VAL A 214 20.20 19.91 -18.19
C VAL A 214 21.35 19.24 -18.90
N LYS A 215 21.85 18.16 -18.32
CA LYS A 215 22.76 17.23 -18.98
C LYS A 215 21.98 15.99 -19.37
N PHE A 216 21.89 15.76 -20.67
CA PHE A 216 21.29 14.56 -21.22
C PHE A 216 22.38 13.62 -21.72
N ALA A 217 22.51 12.47 -21.07
CA ALA A 217 23.43 11.42 -21.48
C ALA A 217 22.65 10.16 -21.84
N TYR A 218 23.01 9.52 -22.95
CA TYR A 218 22.40 8.26 -23.34
C TYR A 218 23.42 7.30 -23.94
N ALA A 219 23.16 6.02 -23.75
CA ALA A 219 23.94 4.90 -24.23
C ALA A 219 23.05 4.03 -25.13
N VAL A 220 23.60 3.58 -26.25
CA VAL A 220 22.92 2.66 -27.17
C VAL A 220 23.81 1.47 -27.46
N SER A 221 23.20 0.32 -27.76
CA SER A 221 23.95 -0.86 -28.21
C SER A 221 24.82 -0.51 -29.42
N SER A 222 26.02 -1.09 -29.49
CA SER A 222 27.01 -0.81 -30.54
C SER A 222 26.50 -0.97 -31.98
N ALA A 223 25.47 -1.80 -32.19
CA ALA A 223 24.81 -2.01 -33.47
C ALA A 223 23.90 -0.84 -33.93
N VAL A 224 23.65 0.15 -33.08
CA VAL A 224 22.80 1.31 -33.37
C VAL A 224 23.67 2.56 -33.46
N ASP A 225 23.40 3.39 -34.48
CA ASP A 225 24.03 4.70 -34.59
C ASP A 225 23.60 5.59 -33.41
N VAL A 226 24.58 6.09 -32.66
CA VAL A 226 24.38 6.97 -31.50
C VAL A 226 23.69 8.30 -31.88
N ASN A 227 23.79 8.73 -33.14
CA ASN A 227 23.14 9.95 -33.62
C ASN A 227 21.69 9.76 -34.05
N SER A 228 21.18 8.52 -34.06
CA SER A 228 19.80 8.22 -34.46
C SER A 228 18.75 8.52 -33.40
N ILE A 229 19.15 8.83 -32.15
CA ILE A 229 18.21 9.14 -31.07
C ILE A 229 17.63 10.54 -31.28
N ALA A 230 16.32 10.61 -31.51
CA ALA A 230 15.62 11.87 -31.68
C ALA A 230 15.39 12.56 -30.33
N TYR A 231 15.84 13.81 -30.22
CA TYR A 231 15.49 14.71 -29.13
C TYR A 231 15.39 16.14 -29.66
N LYS A 232 14.61 16.97 -28.98
CA LYS A 232 14.45 18.39 -29.27
C LYS A 232 14.55 19.18 -27.97
N SER A 233 15.47 20.13 -27.93
CA SER A 233 15.52 21.15 -26.88
C SER A 233 14.75 22.38 -27.35
N SER A 234 13.95 22.94 -26.46
CA SER A 234 13.17 24.17 -26.63
C SER A 234 13.60 25.19 -25.59
N ALA A 235 13.07 26.43 -25.62
CA ALA A 235 13.39 27.42 -24.59
C ALA A 235 12.91 27.00 -23.17
N THR A 236 11.90 26.13 -23.09
CA THR A 236 11.23 25.76 -21.84
C THR A 236 11.40 24.28 -21.48
N GLY A 237 12.19 23.51 -22.21
CA GLY A 237 12.39 22.10 -21.86
C GLY A 237 12.96 21.18 -22.91
N LEU A 238 13.11 19.92 -22.52
CA LEU A 238 13.69 18.83 -23.31
C LEU A 238 12.61 17.79 -23.66
N THR A 239 12.47 17.48 -24.95
CA THR A 239 11.65 16.37 -25.43
C THR A 239 12.53 15.29 -26.04
N ILE A 240 12.31 14.04 -25.66
CA ILE A 240 13.07 12.87 -26.12
C ILE A 240 12.11 11.86 -26.73
N GLY A 241 12.43 11.37 -27.93
CA GLY A 241 11.55 10.54 -28.76
C GLY A 241 10.85 11.33 -29.87
N HIS A 242 10.27 10.61 -30.84
CA HIS A 242 9.71 11.19 -32.06
C HIS A 242 8.21 11.51 -31.90
N THR A 243 7.78 12.69 -32.36
CA THR A 243 6.39 13.17 -32.30
C THR A 243 5.50 12.69 -33.46
N THR A 244 6.05 12.07 -34.50
CA THR A 244 5.31 11.68 -35.72
C THR A 244 5.69 10.29 -36.19
N SER A 245 4.76 9.33 -36.04
CA SER A 245 4.89 7.97 -36.56
C SER A 245 4.29 7.88 -37.97
N THR A 246 5.13 7.93 -39.01
CA THR A 246 4.74 7.62 -40.40
C THR A 246 5.61 6.53 -41.01
N GLY A 247 6.05 5.57 -40.21
CA GLY A 247 6.86 4.43 -40.67
C GLY A 247 6.10 3.12 -40.59
N VAL A 248 5.49 2.70 -41.70
CA VAL A 248 5.08 1.30 -41.89
C VAL A 248 6.35 0.48 -42.15
N MET A 249 6.55 -0.64 -41.43
CA MET A 249 7.00 -1.96 -41.94
C MET A 249 7.90 -2.78 -40.98
N ASN A 250 7.65 -4.10 -41.02
CA ASN A 250 8.47 -5.27 -40.67
C ASN A 250 8.69 -5.63 -39.18
N ALA A 251 7.69 -6.33 -38.62
CA ALA A 251 7.67 -6.98 -37.31
C ALA A 251 8.55 -8.26 -37.18
N LEU A 252 9.58 -8.43 -38.01
CA LEU A 252 10.30 -9.73 -38.15
C LEU A 252 11.78 -9.75 -37.70
N GLN A 253 12.32 -8.65 -37.16
CA GLN A 253 13.61 -8.74 -36.46
C GLN A 253 13.39 -8.62 -34.95
N GLN A 254 13.69 -9.71 -34.22
CA GLN A 254 13.78 -9.70 -32.77
C GLN A 254 14.88 -8.72 -32.34
N LYS A 255 14.48 -7.47 -32.07
CA LYS A 255 15.36 -6.38 -31.65
C LYS A 255 16.10 -6.82 -30.38
N LYS A 256 17.44 -6.77 -30.38
CA LYS A 256 18.28 -7.00 -29.18
C LYS A 256 18.87 -5.70 -28.63
N ASN A 257 18.59 -4.57 -29.28
CA ASN A 257 19.20 -3.29 -28.94
C ASN A 257 18.61 -2.73 -27.65
N CYS A 258 19.46 -2.09 -26.87
CA CYS A 258 19.08 -1.40 -25.66
C CYS A 258 19.40 0.08 -25.76
N LEU A 259 18.62 0.86 -25.03
CA LEU A 259 18.80 2.30 -24.84
C LEU A 259 18.78 2.58 -23.33
N GLY A 260 19.90 3.12 -22.84
CA GLY A 260 20.06 3.59 -21.48
C GLY A 260 20.09 5.11 -21.47
N MET A 261 19.33 5.76 -20.58
CA MET A 261 19.26 7.23 -20.51
C MET A 261 19.50 7.74 -19.09
N SER A 262 20.16 8.90 -18.99
CA SER A 262 20.32 9.68 -17.76
C SER A 262 20.05 11.13 -18.10
N VAL A 263 18.99 11.70 -17.52
CA VAL A 263 18.66 13.12 -17.65
C VAL A 263 18.95 13.75 -16.30
N VAL A 264 19.96 14.62 -16.22
CA VAL A 264 20.32 15.31 -14.99
C VAL A 264 19.93 16.77 -15.11
N VAL A 265 18.96 17.20 -14.31
CA VAL A 265 18.48 18.57 -14.20
C VAL A 265 19.19 19.23 -13.03
N TYR A 266 20.16 20.10 -13.32
CA TYR A 266 20.88 20.91 -12.35
C TYR A 266 20.10 22.19 -12.06
N VAL A 267 19.60 22.29 -10.84
CA VAL A 267 18.81 23.44 -10.38
C VAL A 267 19.65 24.27 -9.43
N ALA A 268 19.94 25.51 -9.82
CA ALA A 268 20.68 26.43 -8.97
C ALA A 268 19.79 26.91 -7.81
N PRO A 269 20.35 27.13 -6.61
CA PRO A 269 19.57 27.59 -5.46
C PRO A 269 18.75 28.84 -5.77
N GLY A 270 17.53 28.89 -5.23
CA GLY A 270 16.61 30.01 -5.42
C GLY A 270 15.90 30.03 -6.78
N ALA A 271 15.94 28.94 -7.55
CA ALA A 271 15.17 28.83 -8.78
C ALA A 271 13.67 28.88 -8.48
N GLN A 272 12.96 29.77 -9.19
CA GLN A 272 11.51 29.91 -9.11
C GLN A 272 10.92 29.54 -10.46
N LEU A 273 9.97 28.61 -10.43
CA LEU A 273 9.18 28.18 -11.58
C LEU A 273 7.73 28.52 -11.32
N ASP A 274 6.96 28.82 -12.35
CA ASP A 274 5.50 28.82 -12.28
C ASP A 274 4.97 27.39 -12.40
N THR A 275 5.50 26.63 -13.37
CA THR A 275 5.09 25.25 -13.62
C THR A 275 6.28 24.32 -13.88
N LEU A 276 6.19 23.11 -13.35
CA LEU A 276 7.13 22.02 -13.59
C LEU A 276 6.37 20.81 -14.13
N ASN A 277 6.68 20.38 -15.35
CA ASN A 277 6.04 19.22 -15.96
C ASN A 277 7.08 18.15 -16.33
N VAL A 278 6.94 16.95 -15.76
CA VAL A 278 7.77 15.81 -16.12
C VAL A 278 6.87 14.68 -16.57
N ALA A 279 7.02 14.24 -17.82
CA ALA A 279 6.30 13.12 -18.38
C ALA A 279 7.30 12.11 -18.95
N ALA A 280 7.30 10.87 -18.46
CA ALA A 280 8.18 9.83 -18.98
C ALA A 280 7.46 8.49 -19.12
N VAL A 281 7.71 7.79 -20.22
CA VAL A 281 7.15 6.46 -20.45
C VAL A 281 8.01 5.40 -19.75
N HIS A 282 9.33 5.50 -19.89
CA HIS A 282 10.27 4.46 -19.47
C HIS A 282 11.16 4.84 -18.29
N LEU A 283 11.28 6.14 -18.01
CA LEU A 283 12.24 6.64 -17.02
C LEU A 283 11.64 6.69 -15.62
N GLY A 284 12.42 6.33 -14.62
CA GLY A 284 12.16 6.72 -13.24
C GLY A 284 12.56 8.17 -12.98
N MET A 285 12.14 8.72 -11.86
CA MET A 285 12.53 10.07 -11.46
C MET A 285 12.99 10.09 -10.01
N GLN A 286 14.07 10.84 -9.74
CA GLN A 286 14.58 11.06 -8.40
C GLN A 286 14.88 12.55 -8.16
N VAL A 287 14.31 13.13 -7.12
CA VAL A 287 14.68 14.47 -6.61
C VAL A 287 15.60 14.29 -5.42
N HIS A 288 16.88 14.65 -5.61
CA HIS A 288 17.92 14.45 -4.60
C HIS A 288 17.81 15.44 -3.44
N ALA A 289 18.52 15.18 -2.34
CA ALA A 289 18.52 16.09 -1.20
C ALA A 289 19.30 17.39 -1.50
N GLY A 290 18.88 18.49 -0.87
CA GLY A 290 19.58 19.78 -0.97
C GLY A 290 19.29 20.57 -2.26
N VAL A 291 18.34 20.13 -3.08
CA VAL A 291 17.79 20.94 -4.17
C VAL A 291 16.85 21.98 -3.55
N ASP A 292 17.02 23.25 -3.93
CA ASP A 292 16.24 24.37 -3.41
C ASP A 292 15.59 25.12 -4.57
N PHE A 293 14.34 24.76 -4.85
CA PHE A 293 13.49 25.43 -5.83
C PHE A 293 12.05 25.45 -5.35
N SER A 294 11.31 26.44 -5.85
CA SER A 294 9.90 26.61 -5.57
C SER A 294 9.09 26.73 -6.85
N VAL A 295 7.95 26.04 -6.88
CA VAL A 295 6.99 26.08 -7.98
C VAL A 295 5.74 26.83 -7.52
N ALA A 296 5.42 27.95 -8.16
CA ALA A 296 4.38 28.86 -7.73
C ALA A 296 2.97 28.31 -7.98
N ASN A 297 2.74 27.64 -9.11
CA ASN A 297 1.41 27.10 -9.46
C ASN A 297 1.36 25.58 -9.30
N GLU A 298 1.96 24.83 -10.23
CA GLU A 298 1.74 23.40 -10.34
C GLU A 298 3.01 22.62 -10.70
N THR A 299 3.24 21.54 -9.97
CA THR A 299 4.16 20.47 -10.36
C THR A 299 3.36 19.25 -10.78
N ALA A 300 3.52 18.80 -12.02
CA ALA A 300 2.91 17.60 -12.56
C ALA A 300 3.98 16.59 -12.99
N ILE A 301 4.01 15.43 -12.35
CA ILE A 301 4.94 14.33 -12.65
C ILE A 301 4.12 13.10 -13.04
N SER A 302 4.29 12.61 -14.26
CA SER A 302 3.57 11.45 -14.81
C SER A 302 4.55 10.42 -15.37
N LEU A 303 4.61 9.24 -14.75
CA LEU A 303 5.54 8.16 -15.13
C LEU A 303 4.78 6.88 -15.50
N THR A 304 4.99 6.31 -16.69
CA THR A 304 4.30 5.07 -17.08
C THR A 304 4.90 3.84 -16.41
N SER A 305 6.21 3.60 -16.51
CA SER A 305 6.88 2.44 -15.90
C SER A 305 7.94 2.78 -14.84
N GLY A 306 8.02 4.06 -14.46
CA GLY A 306 9.04 4.59 -13.56
C GLY A 306 8.60 4.63 -12.11
N THR A 307 9.56 4.45 -11.20
CA THR A 307 9.41 4.80 -9.78
C THR A 307 9.75 6.28 -9.58
N LEU A 308 9.01 6.94 -8.69
CA LEU A 308 9.27 8.31 -8.27
C LEU A 308 9.75 8.31 -6.83
N ASP A 309 10.90 8.93 -6.59
CA ASP A 309 11.45 9.16 -5.25
C ASP A 309 11.85 10.63 -5.10
N ALA A 310 11.41 11.30 -4.03
CA ALA A 310 11.72 12.71 -3.85
C ALA A 310 12.10 13.05 -2.41
N SER A 311 13.14 13.86 -2.22
CA SER A 311 13.55 14.33 -0.91
C SER A 311 12.58 15.40 -0.35
N SER A 312 12.45 16.55 -1.01
CA SER A 312 11.47 17.61 -0.77
C SER A 312 11.66 18.73 -1.79
N PHE A 313 10.57 19.30 -2.29
CA PHE A 313 10.57 20.52 -3.11
C PHE A 313 9.28 21.27 -2.88
N LYS A 314 9.29 22.61 -2.96
CA LYS A 314 8.09 23.41 -2.67
C LYS A 314 7.23 23.59 -3.91
N SER A 315 5.94 23.25 -3.81
CA SER A 315 4.96 23.47 -4.89
C SER A 315 3.56 23.66 -4.29
N ARG A 316 2.79 24.65 -4.77
CA ARG A 316 1.42 24.88 -4.26
C ARG A 316 0.49 23.71 -4.56
N VAL A 317 0.48 23.27 -5.82
CA VAL A 317 -0.24 22.09 -6.29
C VAL A 317 0.80 21.06 -6.76
N THR A 318 0.70 19.85 -6.26
CA THR A 318 1.57 18.73 -6.64
C THR A 318 0.71 17.56 -7.10
N LYS A 319 0.91 17.13 -8.35
CA LYS A 319 0.24 15.97 -8.95
C LYS A 319 1.27 14.94 -9.35
N LEU A 320 1.21 13.77 -8.72
CA LEU A 320 2.13 12.65 -8.93
C LEU A 320 1.32 11.48 -9.45
N GLU A 321 1.65 11.00 -10.65
CA GLU A 321 0.95 9.90 -11.30
C GLU A 321 1.93 8.84 -11.77
N THR A 322 1.67 7.58 -11.44
CA THR A 322 2.38 6.44 -12.03
C THR A 322 1.43 5.35 -12.54
N ILE A 323 1.74 4.70 -13.66
CA ILE A 323 0.97 3.51 -14.07
C ILE A 323 1.57 2.26 -13.40
N SER A 324 2.87 2.06 -13.57
CA SER A 324 3.62 0.96 -12.97
C SER A 324 4.87 1.48 -12.30
N GLY A 325 4.88 1.48 -10.97
CA GLY A 325 5.97 2.02 -10.19
C GLY A 325 5.48 2.61 -8.89
N SER A 326 6.31 2.52 -7.85
CA SER A 326 5.99 3.07 -6.54
C SER A 326 6.30 4.57 -6.48
N ILE A 327 5.63 5.26 -5.56
CA ILE A 327 5.90 6.66 -5.25
C ILE A 327 6.37 6.72 -3.80
N SER A 328 7.57 7.24 -3.59
CA SER A 328 8.15 7.41 -2.27
C SER A 328 8.72 8.80 -2.05
N GLY A 329 9.03 9.11 -0.79
CA GLY A 329 9.75 10.31 -0.43
C GLY A 329 8.96 11.25 0.48
N LYS A 330 9.42 12.49 0.59
CA LYS A 330 8.80 13.52 1.41
C LYS A 330 8.29 14.67 0.54
N TYR A 331 7.03 15.05 0.75
CA TYR A 331 6.34 16.06 -0.04
C TYR A 331 5.69 17.09 0.88
N PRO A 332 5.91 18.39 0.65
CA PRO A 332 5.18 19.42 1.38
C PRO A 332 3.72 19.50 0.90
N LEU A 333 2.82 19.76 1.83
CA LEU A 333 1.39 19.95 1.59
C LEU A 333 1.06 21.43 1.77
N LEU A 334 1.00 22.14 0.65
CA LEU A 334 0.49 23.49 0.56
C LEU A 334 -1.03 23.41 0.27
N ASP A 335 -1.46 23.66 -0.96
CA ASP A 335 -2.90 23.69 -1.29
C ASP A 335 -3.41 22.29 -1.66
N SER A 336 -2.65 21.57 -2.48
CA SER A 336 -3.05 20.22 -2.92
C SER A 336 -1.85 19.31 -3.17
N LEU A 337 -1.91 18.10 -2.61
CA LEU A 337 -1.03 16.98 -2.93
C LEU A 337 -1.89 15.80 -3.40
N SER A 338 -1.83 15.52 -4.70
CA SER A 338 -2.53 14.42 -5.35
C SER A 338 -1.54 13.37 -5.81
N VAL A 339 -1.71 12.13 -5.35
CA VAL A 339 -0.84 11.00 -5.65
C VAL A 339 -1.68 9.85 -6.17
N SER A 340 -1.37 9.34 -7.36
CA SER A 340 -2.15 8.27 -8.00
C SER A 340 -1.23 7.22 -8.60
N THR A 341 -1.55 5.96 -8.38
CA THR A 341 -0.84 4.84 -9.01
C THR A 341 -1.78 3.71 -9.45
N MET A 342 -1.54 3.08 -10.61
CA MET A 342 -2.32 1.88 -10.96
C MET A 342 -1.72 0.62 -10.33
N SER A 343 -0.42 0.43 -10.47
CA SER A 343 0.31 -0.74 -9.98
C SER A 343 1.61 -0.28 -9.31
N GLY A 344 1.56 -0.11 -8.00
CA GLY A 344 2.62 0.52 -7.24
C GLY A 344 2.16 0.84 -5.84
N SER A 345 3.09 0.85 -4.89
CA SER A 345 2.80 1.28 -3.53
C SER A 345 3.16 2.76 -3.36
N VAL A 346 2.41 3.44 -2.49
CA VAL A 346 2.68 4.82 -2.12
C VAL A 346 3.18 4.82 -0.69
N TYR A 347 4.41 5.28 -0.46
CA TYR A 347 5.01 5.39 0.87
C TYR A 347 5.62 6.78 1.02
N ILE A 348 4.85 7.71 1.57
CA ILE A 348 5.24 9.12 1.60
C ILE A 348 5.15 9.72 3.00
N THR A 349 6.06 10.66 3.26
CA THR A 349 5.97 11.58 4.38
C THR A 349 5.38 12.90 3.89
N VAL A 350 4.31 13.35 4.53
CA VAL A 350 3.63 14.60 4.18
C VAL A 350 4.04 15.67 5.19
N ALA A 351 4.62 16.77 4.71
CA ALA A 351 5.01 17.91 5.55
C ALA A 351 3.98 19.05 5.41
N PRO A 352 3.16 19.31 6.43
CA PRO A 352 2.20 20.42 6.39
C PRO A 352 2.88 21.78 6.28
N GLU A 353 2.38 22.65 5.39
CA GLU A 353 2.88 24.02 5.19
C GLU A 353 1.79 25.08 5.41
N GLU A 354 2.22 26.31 5.71
CA GLU A 354 1.32 27.44 5.93
C GLU A 354 0.62 27.88 4.64
N ASN A 355 -0.54 28.54 4.80
CA ASN A 355 -1.26 29.15 3.69
C ASN A 355 -0.45 30.30 3.08
N ALA A 356 -0.67 30.56 1.79
CA ALA A 356 -0.23 31.83 1.20
C ALA A 356 -0.96 33.01 1.87
N GLU A 357 -0.23 34.09 2.16
CA GLU A 357 -0.79 35.28 2.81
C GLU A 357 -2.03 35.80 2.04
N GLY A 358 -3.14 35.99 2.76
CA GLY A 358 -4.35 36.63 2.23
C GLY A 358 -5.40 35.73 1.59
N ASN A 359 -5.20 34.41 1.49
CA ASN A 359 -6.26 33.49 1.03
C ASN A 359 -6.23 32.15 1.79
N PRO A 360 -7.13 31.92 2.77
CA PRO A 360 -7.20 30.66 3.49
C PRO A 360 -7.79 29.56 2.61
N GLN A 361 -6.94 28.71 2.04
CA GLN A 361 -7.35 27.51 1.30
C GLN A 361 -7.21 26.26 2.18
N PRO A 362 -8.09 25.25 2.03
CA PRO A 362 -7.91 23.95 2.65
C PRO A 362 -6.68 23.26 2.08
N ALA A 363 -6.01 22.45 2.91
CA ALA A 363 -4.94 21.57 2.53
C ALA A 363 -5.51 20.22 2.08
N LEU A 364 -5.56 20.01 0.77
CA LEU A 364 -6.14 18.81 0.16
C LEU A 364 -5.08 17.73 -0.05
N PHE A 365 -5.27 16.57 0.58
CA PHE A 365 -4.43 15.40 0.36
C PHE A 365 -5.26 14.26 -0.22
N SER A 366 -4.88 13.79 -1.40
CA SER A 366 -5.52 12.67 -2.09
C SER A 366 -4.47 11.64 -2.50
N ALA A 367 -4.61 10.39 -2.04
CA ALA A 367 -3.75 9.29 -2.44
C ALA A 367 -4.59 8.10 -2.94
N GLN A 368 -4.34 7.66 -4.17
CA GLN A 368 -5.14 6.61 -4.81
C GLN A 368 -4.25 5.51 -5.40
N SER A 369 -4.67 4.25 -5.22
CA SER A 369 -4.04 3.09 -5.84
C SER A 369 -5.06 2.09 -6.34
N VAL A 370 -4.83 1.47 -7.51
CA VAL A 370 -5.64 0.29 -7.90
C VAL A 370 -5.06 -0.96 -7.26
N SER A 371 -3.75 -1.16 -7.37
CA SER A 371 -3.04 -2.30 -6.81
C SER A 371 -1.75 -1.85 -6.14
N GLY A 372 -1.80 -1.76 -4.82
CA GLY A 372 -0.68 -1.41 -3.98
C GLY A 372 -1.14 -0.84 -2.66
N SER A 373 -0.24 -0.89 -1.67
CA SER A 373 -0.52 -0.34 -0.35
C SER A 373 -0.17 1.13 -0.31
N ILE A 374 -0.95 1.90 0.44
CA ILE A 374 -0.74 3.33 0.64
C ILE A 374 -0.43 3.55 2.11
N ARG A 375 0.71 4.17 2.38
CA ARG A 375 1.05 4.69 3.70
C ARG A 375 1.47 6.15 3.58
N ALA A 376 0.77 7.01 4.31
CA ALA A 376 1.02 8.44 4.37
C ALA A 376 1.22 8.87 5.82
N ASP A 377 2.43 9.29 6.15
CA ASP A 377 2.80 9.71 7.51
C ASP A 377 2.99 11.24 7.53
N PHE A 378 2.13 11.96 8.26
CA PHE A 378 2.16 13.42 8.38
C PHE A 378 3.15 13.87 9.46
N GLU A 379 3.90 14.93 9.19
CA GLU A 379 4.79 15.54 10.20
C GLU A 379 3.99 16.34 11.23
N ARG A 380 4.00 15.87 12.49
CA ARG A 380 3.17 16.42 13.58
C ARG A 380 3.86 17.40 14.54
N LYS A 381 5.11 17.81 14.25
CA LYS A 381 5.91 18.65 15.18
C LYS A 381 5.42 20.09 15.29
N ARG A 382 5.09 20.72 14.16
CA ARG A 382 4.67 22.13 14.10
C ARG A 382 3.59 22.26 13.04
N ILE A 383 2.37 21.92 13.42
CA ILE A 383 1.24 21.78 12.49
C ILE A 383 0.61 23.16 12.24
N PRO A 384 0.61 23.67 11.00
CA PRO A 384 -0.11 24.88 10.62
C PRO A 384 -1.61 24.74 10.85
N GLU A 385 -2.25 25.82 11.29
CA GLU A 385 -3.70 25.85 11.51
C GLU A 385 -4.42 26.02 10.17
N ARG A 386 -4.84 24.90 9.59
CA ARG A 386 -5.52 24.81 8.30
C ARG A 386 -6.58 23.72 8.36
N ASP A 387 -7.53 23.79 7.43
CA ASP A 387 -8.44 22.68 7.21
C ASP A 387 -7.73 21.59 6.41
N TYR A 388 -7.51 20.42 7.00
CA TYR A 388 -6.92 19.26 6.32
C TYR A 388 -8.02 18.31 5.87
N GLN A 389 -8.10 18.11 4.55
CA GLN A 389 -9.03 17.18 3.94
C GLN A 389 -8.25 16.02 3.32
N ILE A 390 -8.49 14.82 3.83
CA ILE A 390 -7.75 13.62 3.46
C ILE A 390 -8.67 12.63 2.75
N THR A 391 -8.21 12.11 1.60
CA THR A 391 -8.86 11.00 0.89
C THR A 391 -7.79 9.98 0.51
N ILE A 392 -7.91 8.75 1.02
CA ILE A 392 -7.00 7.65 0.69
C ILE A 392 -7.80 6.45 0.24
N ASP A 393 -7.60 6.02 -1.00
CA ASP A 393 -8.37 4.94 -1.61
C ASP A 393 -7.46 3.90 -2.26
N THR A 394 -7.68 2.62 -1.95
CA THR A 394 -7.06 1.51 -2.69
C THR A 394 -8.06 0.41 -3.05
N LYS A 395 -7.85 -0.31 -4.15
CA LYS A 395 -8.67 -1.49 -4.49
C LYS A 395 -8.04 -2.78 -3.98
N ALA A 396 -6.74 -2.94 -4.12
CA ALA A 396 -6.01 -4.11 -3.64
C ALA A 396 -4.73 -3.66 -2.93
N GLY A 397 -4.78 -3.55 -1.61
CA GLY A 397 -3.69 -3.08 -0.78
C GLY A 397 -4.18 -2.58 0.57
N SER A 398 -3.25 -2.43 1.50
CA SER A 398 -3.57 -1.87 2.81
C SER A 398 -3.42 -0.35 2.78
N VAL A 399 -4.23 0.34 3.58
CA VAL A 399 -4.16 1.78 3.81
C VAL A 399 -3.68 2.01 5.22
N GLY A 400 -2.78 2.98 5.43
CA GLY A 400 -2.50 3.42 6.76
C GLY A 400 -1.60 4.64 6.88
N GLY A 401 -1.23 4.92 8.12
CA GLY A 401 -0.27 5.97 8.46
C GLY A 401 -0.78 6.92 9.54
N GLU A 402 0.08 7.88 9.85
CA GLU A 402 -0.16 8.94 10.80
C GLU A 402 -0.83 10.14 10.12
N LEU A 403 -2.12 10.36 10.35
CA LEU A 403 -2.90 11.37 9.65
C LEU A 403 -3.22 12.57 10.53
N ILE A 404 -3.44 13.72 9.90
CA ILE A 404 -3.93 14.96 10.52
C ILE A 404 -5.34 15.24 10.00
N HIS A 405 -6.32 15.28 10.90
CA HIS A 405 -7.73 15.41 10.56
C HIS A 405 -8.22 16.86 10.75
N GLY A 406 -8.77 17.45 9.69
CA GLY A 406 -9.52 18.72 9.72
C GLY A 406 -11.01 18.48 9.61
N SER A 407 -11.63 18.96 8.53
CA SER A 407 -13.07 18.79 8.26
C SER A 407 -13.46 17.42 7.73
N LYS A 408 -12.57 16.75 6.97
CA LYS A 408 -12.89 15.48 6.30
C LYS A 408 -11.71 14.51 6.23
N THR A 409 -11.96 13.24 6.52
CA THR A 409 -11.02 12.15 6.29
C THR A 409 -11.77 10.91 5.81
N THR A 410 -11.44 10.43 4.61
CA THR A 410 -12.02 9.22 4.02
C THR A 410 -10.92 8.22 3.71
N LEU A 411 -11.04 7.00 4.25
CA LEU A 411 -10.11 5.90 4.03
C LEU A 411 -10.87 4.70 3.46
N SER A 412 -10.47 4.19 2.29
CA SER A 412 -11.11 3.01 1.72
C SER A 412 -10.13 1.97 1.18
N SER A 413 -10.43 0.69 1.43
CA SER A 413 -9.74 -0.43 0.82
C SER A 413 -10.75 -1.51 0.42
N LEU A 414 -10.81 -1.90 -0.86
CA LEU A 414 -11.66 -3.02 -1.25
C LEU A 414 -11.08 -4.36 -0.76
N SER A 415 -9.77 -4.51 -0.70
CA SER A 415 -9.12 -5.72 -0.22
C SER A 415 -7.78 -5.36 0.41
N GLY A 416 -7.74 -5.40 1.73
CA GLY A 416 -6.61 -5.00 2.55
C GLY A 416 -7.06 -4.37 3.85
N SER A 417 -6.12 -4.20 4.76
CA SER A 417 -6.38 -3.65 6.08
C SER A 417 -6.32 -2.12 6.05
N ILE A 418 -7.08 -1.47 6.93
CA ILE A 418 -6.98 -0.03 7.19
C ILE A 418 -6.37 0.12 8.59
N THR A 419 -5.21 0.75 8.72
CA THR A 419 -4.55 1.01 10.00
C THR A 419 -4.18 2.50 10.09
N ALA A 420 -5.01 3.29 10.77
CA ALA A 420 -4.84 4.74 10.81
C ALA A 420 -4.74 5.27 12.24
N ASP A 421 -3.73 6.11 12.47
CA ASP A 421 -3.65 6.94 13.65
C ASP A 421 -4.04 8.37 13.26
N VAL A 422 -5.14 8.88 13.78
CA VAL A 422 -5.78 10.11 13.33
C VAL A 422 -5.65 11.16 14.43
N LEU A 423 -4.98 12.29 14.12
CA LEU A 423 -4.85 13.43 15.01
C LEU A 423 -5.85 14.54 14.64
N PRO A 424 -6.91 14.76 15.43
CA PRO A 424 -7.85 15.84 15.17
C PRO A 424 -7.24 17.21 15.43
N LEU A 425 -7.36 18.09 14.44
CA LEU A 425 -7.26 19.53 14.62
C LEU A 425 -8.68 20.07 14.71
N GLY A 426 -9.01 20.71 15.83
CA GLY A 426 -10.27 21.43 15.93
C GLY A 426 -10.25 22.62 14.97
N PHE A 427 -10.73 22.42 13.73
CA PHE A 427 -10.86 23.46 12.73
C PHE A 427 -12.29 24.01 12.74
N GLY A 428 -12.43 25.25 13.22
CA GLY A 428 -13.71 25.93 13.32
C GLY A 428 -14.67 25.30 14.33
N ASP A 429 -15.93 25.72 14.25
CA ASP A 429 -17.06 25.20 15.03
C ASP A 429 -17.89 24.17 14.24
N GLU A 430 -17.41 23.79 13.07
CA GLU A 430 -18.12 22.89 12.14
C GLU A 430 -17.98 21.43 12.54
N THR A 431 -18.91 20.61 12.07
CA THR A 431 -18.84 19.16 12.25
C THR A 431 -17.80 18.56 11.31
N SER A 432 -16.91 17.72 11.82
CA SER A 432 -15.91 17.02 11.02
C SER A 432 -16.32 15.58 10.74
N THR A 433 -15.88 15.01 9.62
CA THR A 433 -16.25 13.66 9.18
C THR A 433 -15.06 12.71 9.05
N LEU A 434 -15.16 11.52 9.65
CA LEU A 434 -14.18 10.44 9.54
C LEU A 434 -14.85 9.16 9.03
N GLU A 435 -14.52 8.76 7.81
CA GLU A 435 -15.14 7.60 7.16
C GLU A 435 -14.09 6.53 6.86
N THR A 436 -14.36 5.28 7.25
CA THR A 436 -13.59 4.13 6.80
C THR A 436 -14.48 3.08 6.14
N SER A 437 -14.04 2.52 5.03
CA SER A 437 -14.78 1.48 4.32
C SER A 437 -13.86 0.37 3.84
N THR A 438 -14.09 -0.85 4.32
CA THR A 438 -13.42 -2.06 3.83
C THR A 438 -14.42 -3.14 3.42
N ARG A 439 -14.04 -3.99 2.47
CA ARG A 439 -14.77 -5.23 2.19
C ARG A 439 -14.11 -6.45 2.81
N ALA A 440 -12.79 -6.45 2.90
CA ALA A 440 -12.01 -7.56 3.42
C ALA A 440 -10.72 -7.05 4.05
N GLY A 441 -10.55 -7.26 5.35
CA GLY A 441 -9.35 -6.89 6.09
C GLY A 441 -9.65 -6.33 7.48
N LEU A 442 -8.60 -6.17 8.29
CA LEU A 442 -8.73 -5.54 9.61
C LEU A 442 -8.90 -4.02 9.43
N THR A 443 -9.84 -3.42 10.13
CA THR A 443 -9.93 -1.97 10.29
C THR A 443 -9.49 -1.62 11.70
N GLU A 444 -8.35 -0.96 11.84
CA GLU A 444 -7.82 -0.46 13.09
C GLU A 444 -7.68 1.07 13.00
N VAL A 445 -8.46 1.79 13.79
CA VAL A 445 -8.46 3.25 13.81
C VAL A 445 -8.30 3.74 15.23
N THR A 446 -7.25 4.53 15.46
CA THR A 446 -7.03 5.23 16.72
C THR A 446 -7.22 6.72 16.48
N VAL A 447 -8.18 7.33 17.19
CA VAL A 447 -8.39 8.77 17.21
C VAL A 447 -7.69 9.33 18.44
N GLN A 448 -6.77 10.26 18.23
CA GLN A 448 -6.03 10.92 19.31
C GLN A 448 -6.84 12.05 19.95
N PRO A 449 -6.49 12.48 21.18
CA PRO A 449 -6.98 13.73 21.73
C PRO A 449 -6.70 14.92 20.80
N PRO A 450 -7.58 15.95 20.76
CA PRO A 450 -7.37 17.12 19.92
C PRO A 450 -6.05 17.85 20.21
N TYR A 451 -5.28 18.17 19.18
CA TYR A 451 -3.89 18.66 19.30
C TYR A 451 -3.67 19.88 20.23
N LYS A 452 -4.49 20.94 20.10
CA LYS A 452 -4.36 22.19 20.90
C LYS A 452 -5.41 22.33 22.01
N LYS A 453 -6.44 21.50 22.00
CA LYS A 453 -7.61 21.63 22.88
C LYS A 453 -7.92 20.29 23.55
N ALA A 454 -6.91 19.65 24.14
CA ALA A 454 -7.10 18.41 24.87
C ALA A 454 -8.09 18.54 26.05
N GLU A 455 -8.35 19.76 26.55
CA GLU A 455 -9.37 20.00 27.58
C GLU A 455 -10.76 20.35 27.01
N ALA A 456 -10.86 20.67 25.72
CA ALA A 456 -12.16 20.91 25.10
C ALA A 456 -12.76 19.58 24.64
N GLY A 457 -13.95 19.26 25.14
CA GLY A 457 -14.68 18.06 24.72
C GLY A 457 -14.85 18.00 23.19
N MET A 458 -14.45 16.87 22.61
CA MET A 458 -14.64 16.55 21.20
C MET A 458 -16.09 16.12 20.98
N SER A 459 -16.92 17.10 20.63
CA SER A 459 -18.39 17.00 20.62
C SER A 459 -19.02 17.21 19.25
N LYS A 460 -18.24 17.25 18.16
CA LYS A 460 -18.73 17.52 16.80
C LYS A 460 -18.11 16.60 15.73
N LEU A 461 -17.58 15.44 16.14
CA LEU A 461 -17.00 14.47 15.21
C LEU A 461 -18.07 13.46 14.77
N VAL A 462 -18.29 13.33 13.47
CA VAL A 462 -19.15 12.31 12.88
C VAL A 462 -18.27 11.26 12.23
N SER A 463 -18.28 10.04 12.75
CA SER A 463 -17.49 8.94 12.22
C SER A 463 -18.37 7.77 11.77
N SER A 464 -17.96 7.14 10.66
CA SER A 464 -18.65 5.98 10.08
C SER A 464 -17.62 4.93 9.66
N HIS A 465 -17.66 3.76 10.28
CA HIS A 465 -16.75 2.64 10.03
C HIS A 465 -17.51 1.43 9.47
N LYS A 466 -17.25 1.05 8.21
CA LYS A 466 -17.96 -0.04 7.53
C LYS A 466 -17.02 -1.15 7.10
N SER A 467 -17.39 -2.40 7.41
CA SER A 467 -16.71 -3.62 6.96
C SER A 467 -17.73 -4.62 6.41
N ILE A 468 -17.36 -5.40 5.39
CA ILE A 468 -18.14 -6.59 5.00
C ILE A 468 -17.58 -7.83 5.70
N SER A 469 -16.26 -8.02 5.65
CA SER A 469 -15.59 -9.16 6.26
C SER A 469 -14.28 -8.70 6.90
N GLY A 470 -14.12 -8.97 8.18
CA GLY A 470 -12.93 -8.61 8.95
C GLY A 470 -13.27 -7.76 10.17
N ASN A 471 -12.36 -7.77 11.14
CA ASN A 471 -12.57 -7.15 12.43
C ASN A 471 -12.49 -5.61 12.33
N ILE A 472 -13.23 -4.95 13.20
CA ILE A 472 -13.18 -3.50 13.37
C ILE A 472 -12.70 -3.22 14.81
N ASN A 473 -11.54 -2.59 14.93
CA ASN A 473 -10.93 -2.19 16.19
C ASN A 473 -10.88 -0.65 16.22
N LEU A 474 -11.68 -0.03 17.08
CA LEU A 474 -11.76 1.43 17.19
C LEU A 474 -11.30 1.87 18.57
N THR A 475 -10.43 2.88 18.62
CA THR A 475 -10.03 3.55 19.87
C THR A 475 -10.27 5.03 19.75
N TYR A 476 -11.08 5.58 20.66
CA TYR A 476 -11.41 6.99 20.74
C TYR A 476 -10.98 7.56 22.11
N PRO A 477 -10.62 8.85 22.18
CA PRO A 477 -9.98 9.41 23.36
C PRO A 477 -11.01 9.80 24.45
N GLN A 478 -10.53 10.13 25.65
CA GLN A 478 -11.40 10.46 26.80
C GLN A 478 -12.22 11.74 26.57
N GLU A 479 -11.73 12.63 25.71
CA GLU A 479 -12.35 13.89 25.35
C GLU A 479 -13.55 13.71 24.42
N TRP A 480 -13.71 12.53 23.79
CA TRP A 480 -14.83 12.27 22.90
C TRP A 480 -16.16 12.22 23.68
N GLU A 481 -17.12 13.03 23.27
CA GLU A 481 -18.48 13.02 23.83
C GLU A 481 -19.51 12.97 22.71
N GLY A 482 -20.44 12.03 22.81
CA GLY A 482 -21.41 11.77 21.76
C GLY A 482 -22.15 10.45 21.90
N ARG A 483 -22.78 10.04 20.81
CA ARG A 483 -23.53 8.79 20.69
C ARG A 483 -22.78 7.78 19.81
N VAL A 484 -22.75 6.54 20.25
CA VAL A 484 -22.21 5.39 19.52
C VAL A 484 -23.38 4.51 19.10
N ASP A 485 -23.46 4.17 17.82
CA ASP A 485 -24.43 3.21 17.28
C ASP A 485 -23.67 2.13 16.48
N GLY A 486 -23.85 0.87 16.86
CA GLY A 486 -23.11 -0.27 16.33
C GLY A 486 -24.02 -1.37 15.84
N SER A 487 -23.66 -2.03 14.73
CA SER A 487 -24.38 -3.20 14.26
C SER A 487 -23.48 -4.26 13.63
N SER A 488 -23.83 -5.53 13.84
CA SER A 488 -23.19 -6.70 13.24
C SER A 488 -24.24 -7.73 12.84
N VAL A 489 -24.05 -8.41 11.71
CA VAL A 489 -24.93 -9.54 11.30
C VAL A 489 -24.39 -10.85 11.89
N ILE A 490 -23.09 -11.09 11.75
CA ILE A 490 -22.38 -12.28 12.21
C ILE A 490 -21.10 -11.82 12.91
N GLY A 491 -21.01 -12.06 14.22
CA GLY A 491 -19.85 -11.70 15.01
C GLY A 491 -20.24 -11.23 16.41
N GLU A 492 -19.26 -10.70 17.12
CA GLU A 492 -19.42 -10.17 18.48
C GLU A 492 -19.12 -8.68 18.48
N ILE A 493 -19.82 -7.94 19.32
CA ILE A 493 -19.58 -6.52 19.56
C ILE A 493 -19.15 -6.37 21.01
N HIS A 494 -17.93 -5.93 21.22
CA HIS A 494 -17.38 -5.52 22.50
C HIS A 494 -17.28 -4.00 22.53
N LEU A 495 -17.91 -3.39 23.53
CA LEU A 495 -17.94 -1.94 23.70
C LEU A 495 -17.57 -1.63 25.16
N GLU A 496 -16.48 -0.88 25.33
CA GLU A 496 -15.97 -0.51 26.64
C GLU A 496 -15.47 0.94 26.67
N GLY A 497 -15.45 1.53 27.86
CA GLY A 497 -15.04 2.92 28.03
C GLY A 497 -15.55 3.54 29.31
N LYS A 498 -14.73 4.39 29.93
CA LYS A 498 -15.13 5.18 31.09
C LYS A 498 -16.22 6.19 30.69
N ASP A 499 -17.22 6.34 31.56
CA ASP A 499 -18.35 7.28 31.40
C ASP A 499 -19.26 6.96 30.20
N LEU A 500 -19.21 5.71 29.71
CA LEU A 500 -20.06 5.22 28.63
C LEU A 500 -21.33 4.57 29.20
N GLU A 501 -22.48 5.14 28.85
CA GLU A 501 -23.80 4.66 29.24
C GLU A 501 -24.40 3.83 28.11
N LEU A 502 -24.65 2.54 28.38
CA LEU A 502 -25.34 1.66 27.46
C LEU A 502 -26.84 2.03 27.40
N LEU A 503 -27.34 2.37 26.22
CA LEU A 503 -28.73 2.76 26.00
C LEU A 503 -29.58 1.58 25.52
N GLU A 504 -29.04 0.82 24.57
CA GLU A 504 -29.75 -0.26 23.92
C GLU A 504 -28.77 -1.39 23.55
N GLU A 505 -29.20 -2.63 23.77
CA GLU A 505 -28.50 -3.82 23.31
C GLU A 505 -29.55 -4.83 22.82
N VAL A 506 -29.51 -5.14 21.53
CA VAL A 506 -30.43 -6.08 20.89
C VAL A 506 -29.62 -7.21 20.28
N LYS A 507 -29.97 -8.44 20.67
CA LYS A 507 -29.34 -9.67 20.19
C LYS A 507 -30.41 -10.56 19.56
N ASP A 508 -30.79 -10.23 18.34
CA ASP A 508 -31.69 -11.05 17.54
C ASP A 508 -30.88 -12.04 16.67
N PRO A 509 -31.43 -13.22 16.33
CA PRO A 509 -30.76 -14.14 15.42
C PRO A 509 -30.41 -13.45 14.07
N GLY A 510 -29.12 -13.27 13.80
CA GLY A 510 -28.63 -12.61 12.59
C GLY A 510 -28.69 -11.08 12.62
N SER A 511 -28.93 -10.45 13.78
CA SER A 511 -28.76 -9.01 13.97
C SER A 511 -28.37 -8.69 15.40
N PHE A 512 -27.14 -8.23 15.57
CA PHE A 512 -26.63 -7.65 16.80
C PHE A 512 -26.60 -6.13 16.65
N ARG A 513 -27.19 -5.42 17.60
CA ARG A 513 -27.18 -3.95 17.64
C ARG A 513 -26.84 -3.48 19.05
N VAL A 514 -26.06 -2.41 19.11
CA VAL A 514 -25.72 -1.73 20.36
C VAL A 514 -25.82 -0.22 20.16
N ALA A 515 -26.32 0.48 21.16
CA ALA A 515 -26.28 1.93 21.21
C ALA A 515 -25.81 2.38 22.60
N ALA A 516 -24.90 3.34 22.64
CA ALA A 516 -24.37 3.92 23.87
C ALA A 516 -24.17 5.43 23.75
N LYS A 517 -24.05 6.11 24.88
CA LYS A 517 -23.83 7.56 24.95
C LYS A 517 -22.73 7.87 25.96
N LYS A 518 -21.93 8.90 25.68
CA LYS A 518 -20.94 9.45 26.61
C LYS A 518 -21.03 10.97 26.61
N GLY A 519 -21.27 11.57 27.78
CA GLY A 519 -21.42 13.01 27.94
C GLY A 519 -22.61 13.61 27.18
N GLU A 520 -22.58 14.92 26.95
CA GLU A 520 -23.64 15.66 26.26
C GLU A 520 -23.20 16.22 24.89
N GLY A 521 -22.05 15.76 24.41
CA GLY A 521 -21.54 16.11 23.10
C GLY A 521 -22.44 15.64 21.95
N LYS A 522 -22.30 16.30 20.80
CA LYS A 522 -23.05 16.00 19.56
C LYS A 522 -22.26 15.13 18.59
N SER A 523 -21.15 14.52 19.02
CA SER A 523 -20.41 13.58 18.17
C SER A 523 -21.26 12.34 17.92
N ARG A 524 -21.03 11.70 16.79
CA ARG A 524 -21.70 10.46 16.40
C ARG A 524 -20.69 9.48 15.85
N MET A 525 -20.71 8.25 16.33
CA MET A 525 -19.89 7.16 15.82
C MET A 525 -20.81 6.02 15.39
N ASP A 526 -20.86 5.76 14.09
CA ASP A 526 -21.55 4.61 13.52
C ASP A 526 -20.52 3.54 13.12
N PHE A 527 -20.74 2.28 13.50
CA PHE A 527 -19.95 1.16 12.98
C PHE A 527 -20.84 0.00 12.54
N GLU A 528 -20.52 -0.58 11.38
CA GLU A 528 -21.31 -1.64 10.75
C GLU A 528 -20.38 -2.71 10.18
N THR A 529 -20.64 -3.97 10.54
CA THR A 529 -19.99 -5.13 9.92
C THR A 529 -20.99 -6.21 9.53
N VAL A 530 -20.72 -6.97 8.47
CA VAL A 530 -21.52 -8.15 8.13
C VAL A 530 -20.94 -9.39 8.80
N ASP A 531 -19.63 -9.58 8.74
CA ASP A 531 -18.91 -10.72 9.30
C ASP A 531 -17.60 -10.28 9.95
N GLY A 532 -17.53 -10.37 11.27
CA GLY A 532 -16.32 -10.01 12.03
C GLY A 532 -16.63 -9.50 13.43
N ALA A 533 -15.62 -9.49 14.29
CA ALA A 533 -15.73 -8.91 15.62
C ALA A 533 -15.52 -7.39 15.57
N CYS A 534 -16.28 -6.66 16.39
CA CYS A 534 -16.09 -5.24 16.64
C CYS A 534 -15.59 -5.04 18.07
N ASP A 535 -14.39 -4.49 18.25
CA ASP A 535 -13.87 -4.03 19.54
C ASP A 535 -13.79 -2.50 19.52
N VAL A 536 -14.61 -1.85 20.34
CA VAL A 536 -14.72 -0.39 20.39
C VAL A 536 -14.41 0.10 21.79
N ARG A 537 -13.37 0.94 21.88
CA ARG A 537 -12.91 1.54 23.13
C ARG A 537 -13.08 3.05 23.08
N VAL A 538 -13.80 3.61 24.04
CA VAL A 538 -14.05 5.05 24.13
C VAL A 538 -13.59 5.59 25.48
N GLY A 539 -12.52 6.36 25.46
CA GLY A 539 -11.92 6.92 26.67
C GLY A 539 -10.98 5.96 27.40
N LYS A 540 -10.75 6.24 28.68
CA LYS A 540 -9.89 5.40 29.54
C LYS A 540 -10.63 4.10 29.90
N LEU A 541 -9.86 3.04 30.15
CA LEU A 541 -10.37 1.77 30.69
C LEU A 541 -10.37 1.78 32.23
#